data_AF-A0A1Q3V921-F1
#
_entry.id   AF-A0A1Q3V921-F1
#
_cell.length_a   1.000
_cell.length_b   1.000
_cell.length_c   1.000
_cell.angle_alpha   90.00
_cell.angle_beta   90.00
_cell.angle_gamma   90.00
#
_symmetry.space_group_name_H-M   'P 1'
#
loop_
_entity.id
_entity.type
_entity.pdbx_description
1 polymer ?
#
loop_
_entity_poly.entity_id
_entity_poly.type
_entity_poly.pdbx_seq_one_letter_code
_entity_poly.pdbx_strand_id
1 'polypeptide(L)' 'MSDRYEDKPFLRYVDAWVLDAIGHLDQPTRAYCAAMEPTLRHSLGLTGSWQEMVAQQMKFAPDLSAQIRKIWDDGRVKF' A
#
# COMPACT_ATOMS: atom_id res chain seq x y z
N MET A 1 -20.61 -6.07 -9.96
CA MET A 1 -19.14 -6.03 -9.86
C MET A 1 -18.83 -6.22 -8.40
N SER A 2 -18.43 -7.42 -7.97
CA SER A 2 -18.02 -7.64 -6.59
C SER A 2 -16.88 -6.69 -6.27
N ASP A 3 -17.03 -5.91 -5.22
CA ASP A 3 -15.99 -5.02 -4.75
C ASP A 3 -14.79 -5.91 -4.42
N ARG A 4 -13.67 -5.67 -5.09
CA ARG A 4 -12.46 -6.50 -4.97
C ARG A 4 -11.95 -6.56 -3.51
N TYR A 5 -12.44 -5.67 -2.65
CA TYR A 5 -12.05 -5.51 -1.27
C TYR A 5 -13.15 -5.91 -0.26
N GLU A 6 -14.34 -6.34 -0.71
CA GLU A 6 -15.52 -6.66 0.14
C GLU A 6 -15.22 -7.65 1.27
N ASP A 7 -14.35 -8.63 1.02
CA ASP A 7 -13.95 -9.66 1.99
C ASP A 7 -12.52 -9.44 2.55
N LYS A 8 -11.77 -8.51 1.94
CA LYS A 8 -10.33 -8.36 2.16
C LYS A 8 -9.93 -6.89 2.21
N PRO A 9 -10.28 -6.17 3.29
CA PRO A 9 -9.91 -4.76 3.45
C PRO A 9 -8.39 -4.57 3.43
N PHE A 10 -7.63 -5.58 3.85
CA PHE A 10 -6.16 -5.57 3.80
C PHE A 10 -5.59 -5.43 2.38
N LEU A 11 -6.23 -6.05 1.37
CA LEU A 11 -5.77 -5.94 -0.02
C LEU A 11 -5.77 -4.50 -0.52
N ARG A 12 -6.72 -3.68 -0.04
CA ARG A 12 -6.80 -2.26 -0.39
C ARG A 12 -5.59 -1.48 0.09
N TYR A 13 -5.05 -1.84 1.26
CA TYR A 13 -3.83 -1.21 1.77
C TYR A 13 -2.58 -1.64 1.01
N VAL A 14 -2.50 -2.92 0.62
CA VAL A 14 -1.40 -3.41 -0.22
C VAL A 14 -1.40 -2.69 -1.57
N ASP A 15 -2.58 -2.55 -2.18
CA ASP A 15 -2.75 -1.81 -3.44
C ASP A 15 -2.34 -0.33 -3.29
N ALA A 16 -2.85 0.34 -2.25
CA ALA A 16 -2.48 1.71 -1.93
C ALA A 16 -0.97 1.87 -1.66
N TRP A 17 -0.33 0.89 -1.03
CA TRP A 17 1.12 0.88 -0.78
C TRP A 17 1.92 0.80 -2.07
N VAL A 18 1.49 -0.04 -3.02
CA VAL A 18 2.12 -0.13 -4.35
C VAL A 18 1.94 1.19 -5.12
N LEU A 19 0.73 1.77 -5.10
CA LEU A 19 0.44 3.05 -5.72
C LEU A 19 1.28 4.19 -5.12
N ASP A 20 1.49 4.17 -3.80
CA ASP A 20 2.35 5.12 -3.09
C ASP A 20 3.81 4.98 -3.52
N ALA A 21 4.32 3.74 -3.62
CA ALA A 21 5.68 3.46 -4.06
C ALA A 21 5.97 3.95 -5.49
N ILE A 22 4.97 3.88 -6.39
CA ILE A 22 5.08 4.43 -7.75
C ILE A 22 4.61 5.89 -7.86
N GLY A 23 4.22 6.56 -6.78
CA GLY A 23 3.76 7.95 -6.80
C GLY A 23 2.45 8.18 -7.55
N HIS A 24 1.63 7.15 -7.74
CA HIS A 24 0.29 7.22 -8.33
C HIS A 24 -0.82 7.10 -7.28
N LEU A 25 -0.52 7.25 -5.99
CA LEU A 25 -1.54 7.22 -4.94
C LEU A 25 -2.40 8.49 -4.96
N ASP A 26 -3.69 8.31 -5.23
CA ASP A 26 -4.68 9.38 -5.11
C ASP A 26 -4.87 9.85 -3.67
N GLN A 27 -5.01 11.16 -3.50
CA GLN A 27 -5.27 11.81 -2.21
C GLN A 27 -6.49 11.23 -1.45
N PRO A 28 -7.65 10.94 -2.07
CA PRO A 28 -8.77 10.29 -1.37
C PRO A 28 -8.43 8.89 -0.83
N THR A 29 -7.68 8.09 -1.58
CA THR A 29 -7.24 6.76 -1.13
C THR A 29 -6.27 6.87 0.04
N ARG A 30 -5.34 7.83 -0.03
CA ARG A 30 -4.42 8.12 1.07
C ARG A 30 -5.16 8.55 2.35
N ALA A 31 -6.15 9.43 2.22
CA ALA A 31 -6.96 9.89 3.34
C ALA A 31 -7.76 8.75 3.96
N TYR A 32 -8.31 7.85 3.15
CA TYR A 32 -9.01 6.65 3.62
C TYR A 32 -8.08 5.71 4.39
N CYS A 33 -6.89 5.41 3.86
CA CYS A 33 -5.90 4.58 4.54
C CYS A 33 -5.42 5.20 5.86
N ALA A 34 -5.21 6.51 5.90
CA ALA A 34 -4.85 7.22 7.12
C ALA A 34 -5.99 7.22 8.16
N ALA A 35 -7.24 7.41 7.73
CA ALA A 35 -8.40 7.34 8.62
C ALA A 35 -8.62 5.95 9.24
N MET A 36 -8.23 4.90 8.51
CA MET A 36 -8.35 3.50 8.94
C MET A 36 -7.06 2.93 9.55
N GLU A 37 -5.97 3.71 9.58
CA GLU A 37 -4.74 3.39 10.29
C GLU A 37 -4.95 2.92 11.74
N PRO A 38 -5.79 3.56 12.60
CA PRO A 38 -6.01 3.07 13.96
C PRO A 38 -6.63 1.66 14.00
N THR A 39 -7.54 1.36 13.08
CA THR A 39 -8.12 0.02 12.94
C THR A 39 -7.06 -0.99 12.51
N LEU A 40 -6.24 -0.63 11.51
CA LEU A 40 -5.15 -1.46 11.02
C LEU A 40 -4.12 -1.74 12.13
N ARG A 41 -3.78 -0.72 12.91
CA ARG A 41 -2.89 -0.80 14.08
C ARG A 41 -3.41 -1.79 15.11
N HIS A 42 -4.70 -1.72 15.42
CA HIS A 42 -5.34 -2.62 16.37
C HIS A 42 -5.43 -4.06 15.82
N SER A 43 -5.75 -4.24 14.54
CA SER A 43 -5.84 -5.56 13.91
C SER A 43 -4.50 -6.26 13.75
N LEU A 44 -3.43 -5.53 13.42
CA LEU A 44 -2.10 -6.09 13.22
C LEU A 44 -1.24 -6.09 14.49
N GLY A 45 -1.61 -5.29 15.49
CA GLY A 45 -0.80 -5.08 16.70
C GLY A 45 0.55 -4.39 16.42
N LEU A 46 0.69 -3.75 15.26
CA LEU A 46 1.91 -3.06 14.83
C LEU A 46 1.86 -1.58 15.17
N THR A 47 2.99 -0.90 15.03
CA THR A 47 3.11 0.54 15.31
C THR A 47 3.92 1.21 14.21
N GLY A 48 3.54 2.43 13.82
CA GLY A 48 4.14 3.16 12.70
C GLY A 48 3.05 3.78 11.83
N SER A 49 3.40 4.20 10.62
CA SER A 49 2.42 4.56 9.59
C SER A 49 1.78 3.32 8.98
N TRP A 50 0.57 3.44 8.42
CA TRP A 50 -0.09 2.32 7.73
C TRP A 50 0.82 1.66 6.67
N GLN A 51 1.68 2.43 5.97
CA GLN A 51 2.65 1.90 5.00
C GLN A 51 3.66 0.95 5.65
N GLU A 52 4.20 1.31 6.81
CA GLU A 52 5.15 0.49 7.56
C GLU A 52 4.48 -0.77 8.08
N MET A 53 3.24 -0.67 8.57
CA MET A 53 2.48 -1.83 9.04
C MET A 53 2.21 -2.83 7.91
N VAL A 54 1.82 -2.34 6.74
CA VAL A 54 1.60 -3.17 5.55
C VAL A 54 2.89 -3.86 5.12
N ALA A 55 3.99 -3.10 5.05
CA ALA A 55 5.30 -3.64 4.70
C ALA A 55 5.78 -4.69 5.70
N GLN A 56 5.61 -4.47 7.00
CA GLN A 56 5.96 -5.43 8.04
C GLN A 56 5.09 -6.70 7.98
N GLN A 57 3.77 -6.54 7.84
CA GLN A 57 2.83 -7.66 7.75
C GLN A 57 3.10 -8.54 6.53
N MET A 58 3.41 -7.92 5.39
CA MET A 58 3.77 -8.63 4.15
C MET A 58 5.23 -9.06 4.09
N LYS A 59 6.04 -8.67 5.08
CA LYS A 59 7.49 -8.87 5.11
C LYS A 59 8.16 -8.34 3.84
N PHE A 60 7.69 -7.21 3.34
CA PHE A 60 8.31 -6.53 2.22
C PHE A 60 9.72 -6.08 2.58
N ALA A 61 10.65 -6.28 1.66
CA ALA A 61 11.98 -5.73 1.80
C ALA A 61 11.90 -4.20 1.82
N PRO A 62 12.73 -3.50 2.62
CA PRO A 62 12.75 -2.04 2.64
C PRO A 62 13.09 -1.43 1.28
N ASP A 63 13.77 -2.20 0.42
CA ASP A 63 14.16 -1.81 -0.94
C ASP A 63 13.07 -2.10 -2.00
N LEU A 64 11.98 -2.80 -1.63
CA LEU A 64 10.95 -3.22 -2.57
C LEU A 64 10.24 -2.02 -3.22
N SER A 65 9.97 -0.96 -2.45
CA SER A 65 9.36 0.27 -2.98
C SER A 65 10.24 0.91 -4.05
N ALA A 66 11.56 0.97 -3.81
CA ALA A 66 12.53 1.48 -4.78
C ALA A 66 12.62 0.59 -6.03
N GLN A 67 12.58 -0.74 -5.86
CA GLN A 67 12.57 -1.69 -6.98
C GLN A 67 11.30 -1.57 -7.83
N ILE A 68 10.12 -1.48 -7.21
CA ILE A 68 8.85 -1.28 -7.92
C ILE A 68 8.90 0.03 -8.69
N ARG A 69 9.36 1.12 -8.06
CA ARG A 69 9.51 2.42 -8.72
C ARG A 69 10.44 2.34 -9.93
N LYS A 70 11.56 1.62 -9.82
CA LYS A 70 12.52 1.41 -10.91
C LYS A 70 11.91 0.60 -12.06
N ILE A 71 11.21 -0.50 -11.74
CA ILE A 71 10.52 -1.33 -12.74
C ILE A 71 9.42 -0.53 -13.43
N TRP A 72 8.67 0.29 -12.68
CA TRP A 72 7.64 1.16 -13.22
C TRP A 72 8.20 2.21 -14.17
N ASP A 73 9.29 2.88 -13.80
CA ASP A 73 9.93 3.88 -14.67
C ASP A 73 10.56 3.23 -15.91
N ASP A 74 11.23 2.08 -15.79
CA ASP A 74 11.76 1.32 -16.94
C ASP A 74 10.65 0.83 -17.87
N GLY A 75 9.54 0.36 -17.29
CA GLY A 75 8.34 -0.05 -18.02
C GLY A 75 7.69 1.12 -18.76
N ARG A 76 7.58 2.29 -18.11
CA ARG A 76 7.06 3.52 -18.72
C ARG A 76 7.91 4.05 -19.87
N VAL A 77 9.21 3.72 -19.91
CA VAL A 77 10.07 4.07 -21.04
C VAL A 77 9.87 3.12 -22.22
N LYS A 78 9.39 1.91 -21.99
CA LYS A 78 9.18 0.88 -23.02
C LYS A 78 7.80 0.85 -23.67
N PHE A 79 6.80 1.54 -23.08
CA PHE A 79 5.41 1.58 -23.56
C PHE A 79 4.88 3.01 -23.54
#